data_AF-A0A7C2FXP9-F1
#
_entry.id   AF-A0A7C2FXP9-F1
#
_cell.length_a   1.000
_cell.length_b   1.000
_cell.length_c   1.000
_cell.angle_alpha   90.00
_cell.angle_beta   90.00
_cell.angle_gamma   90.00
#
_symmetry.space_group_name_H-M   'P 1'
#
loop_
_entity.id
_entity.type
_entity.pdbx_description
1 polymer ?
#
loop_
_entity_poly.entity_id
_entity_poly.type
_entity_poly.pdbx_seq_one_letter_code
_entity_poly.pdbx_strand_id
1 'polypeptide(L)'
;MQSEKAQVYLCKYTYYETPFSRHFISGVANCIKWGSIGLDDLRKILAVEHYEVLMREGQVILTEPRYYAAITGQEYSGREYIVLKLIKK
;
A
#
# COMPACT_ATOMS: atom_id res chain seq x y z
N MET A 1 23.35 6.19 12.78
CA MET A 1 22.23 5.24 12.67
C MET A 1 21.65 5.37 11.28
N GLN A 2 21.72 4.34 10.45
CA GLN A 2 21.15 4.40 9.10
C GLN A 2 19.63 4.33 9.22
N SER A 3 18.92 5.38 8.82
CA SER A 3 17.46 5.42 8.87
C SER A 3 16.88 4.32 8.00
N GLU A 4 16.26 3.32 8.63
CA GLU A 4 15.50 2.29 7.95
C GLU A 4 14.24 2.92 7.34
N LYS A 5 13.97 2.58 6.09
CA LYS A 5 12.87 3.15 5.29
C LYS A 5 12.04 2.04 4.68
N ALA A 6 10.77 2.33 4.46
CA ALA A 6 9.88 1.52 3.65
C ALA A 6 9.61 2.21 2.31
N GLN A 7 9.61 1.42 1.25
CA GLN A 7 9.14 1.82 -0.07
C GLN A 7 7.61 1.80 -0.09
N VAL A 8 7.01 2.89 -0.55
CA VAL A 8 5.57 3.06 -0.77
C VAL A 8 5.27 2.77 -2.23
N TYR A 9 4.28 1.92 -2.46
CA TYR A 9 3.65 1.69 -3.74
C TYR A 9 2.17 2.07 -3.66
N LEU A 10 1.70 2.83 -4.65
CA LEU A 10 0.26 3.11 -4.81
C LEU A 10 -0.29 2.20 -5.88
N CYS A 11 -1.26 1.39 -5.50
CA CYS A 11 -1.87 0.40 -6.38
C CYS A 11 -3.33 0.76 -6.65
N LYS A 12 -3.82 0.38 -7.83
CA LYS A 12 -5.24 0.50 -8.20
C LYS A 12 -5.83 -0.85 -8.52
N TYR A 13 -7.08 -1.08 -8.08
CA TYR A 13 -7.88 -2.21 -8.52
C TYR A 13 -8.23 -2.02 -10.00
N THR A 14 -7.78 -2.94 -10.85
CA THR A 14 -8.15 -2.95 -12.26
C THR A 14 -9.47 -3.71 -12.41
N TYR A 15 -10.60 -2.99 -12.40
CA TYR A 15 -11.88 -3.56 -12.82
C TYR A 15 -11.91 -3.62 -14.34
N TYR A 16 -11.75 -4.82 -14.91
CA TYR A 16 -12.13 -5.08 -16.30
C TYR A 16 -13.58 -5.54 -16.30
N GLU A 17 -14.51 -4.68 -16.75
CA GLU A 17 -15.84 -5.14 -17.14
C GLU A 17 -15.70 -5.92 -18.43
N THR A 18 -15.69 -7.26 -18.35
CA THR A 18 -15.86 -8.07 -19.55
C THR A 18 -17.33 -8.04 -19.96
N PRO A 19 -17.65 -7.73 -21.24
CA PRO A 19 -19.05 -7.62 -21.68
C PRO A 19 -19.81 -8.96 -21.68
N PHE A 20 -19.15 -10.10 -21.42
CA PHE A 20 -19.80 -11.42 -21.35
C PHE A 20 -19.19 -12.36 -20.29
N SER A 21 -20.07 -12.84 -19.39
CA SER A 21 -20.04 -14.11 -18.62
C SER A 21 -18.99 -14.36 -17.51
N ARG A 22 -19.45 -14.21 -16.26
CA ARG A 22 -19.32 -15.11 -15.07
C ARG A 22 -17.97 -15.70 -14.64
N HIS A 23 -16.84 -15.18 -15.11
CA HIS A 23 -15.54 -15.47 -14.51
C HIS A 23 -14.84 -14.14 -14.21
N PHE A 24 -14.80 -13.77 -12.93
CA PHE A 24 -14.01 -12.63 -12.48
C PHE A 24 -12.54 -12.98 -12.64
N ILE A 25 -11.91 -12.54 -13.72
CA ILE A 25 -10.45 -12.50 -13.80
C ILE A 25 -10.06 -11.19 -13.12
N SER A 26 -9.64 -11.26 -11.86
CA SER A 26 -9.10 -10.10 -11.14
C SER A 26 -7.85 -9.62 -11.88
N GLY A 27 -8.00 -8.55 -12.64
CA GLY A 27 -6.94 -7.98 -13.48
C GLY A 27 -5.74 -7.55 -12.64
N VAL A 28 -4.55 -7.73 -13.22
CA VAL A 28 -3.25 -7.34 -12.66
C VAL A 28 -3.34 -5.95 -12.03
N ALA A 29 -3.00 -5.84 -10.75
CA ALA A 29 -2.96 -4.56 -10.06
C ALA A 29 -1.87 -3.67 -10.66
N ASN A 30 -2.24 -2.45 -11.05
CA ASN A 30 -1.27 -1.45 -11.48
C ASN A 30 -0.73 -0.73 -10.25
N CYS A 31 0.50 -1.06 -9.86
CA CYS A 31 1.21 -0.43 -8.76
C CYS A 31 2.31 0.49 -9.27
N ILE A 32 2.31 1.75 -8.83
CA ILE A 32 3.39 2.70 -9.09
C ILE A 32 4.26 2.86 -7.84
N LYS A 33 5.58 2.93 -8.05
CA LYS A 33 6.53 3.29 -7.00
C LYS A 33 6.36 4.78 -6.68
N TRP A 34 5.88 5.12 -5.50
CA TRP A 34 5.54 6.51 -5.14
C TRP A 34 6.70 7.23 -4.45
N GLY A 35 7.24 6.62 -3.40
CA GLY A 35 8.26 7.26 -2.57
C GLY A 35 8.69 6.38 -1.41
N SER A 36 9.55 6.88 -0.54
CA SER A 36 9.97 6.14 0.66
C SER A 36 9.63 6.91 1.91
N ILE A 37 9.22 6.22 2.96
CA ILE A 37 8.86 6.78 4.26
C ILE A 37 9.71 6.16 5.37
N GLY A 38 10.05 6.94 6.39
CA GLY A 38 10.80 6.45 7.55
C GLY A 38 9.96 5.51 8.40
N LEU A 39 10.60 4.52 9.04
CA LEU A 39 9.87 3.61 9.94
C LEU A 39 9.28 4.32 11.16
N ASP A 40 9.91 5.39 11.66
CA ASP A 40 9.38 6.18 12.78
C ASP A 40 8.08 6.92 12.41
N ASP A 41 7.97 7.39 11.17
CA ASP A 41 6.75 8.04 10.69
C ASP A 41 5.65 7.02 10.45
N LEU A 42 5.99 5.85 9.89
CA LEU A 42 5.04 4.75 9.74
C LEU A 42 4.50 4.26 11.09
N ARG A 43 5.33 4.23 12.13
CA ARG A 43 4.89 3.84 13.48
C ARG A 43 3.81 4.79 14.04
N LYS A 44 3.79 6.05 13.62
CA LYS A 44 2.77 7.04 14.01
C LYS A 44 1.51 6.96 13.15
N ILE A 45 1.63 6.52 11.90
CA ILE A 45 0.53 6.46 10.93
C ILE A 45 -0.23 5.14 11.03
N LEU A 46 0.50 4.02 11.12
CA LEU A 46 -0.08 2.68 11.06
C LEU A 46 -0.66 2.26 12.41
N ALA A 47 -1.69 1.41 12.36
CA ALA A 47 -2.07 0.67 13.55
C ALA A 47 -0.96 -0.32 13.91
N VAL A 48 -0.87 -0.67 15.20
CA VAL A 48 0.21 -1.50 15.74
C VAL A 48 0.32 -2.82 14.98
N GLU A 49 -0.82 -3.44 14.66
CA GLU A 49 -0.90 -4.72 13.97
C GLU A 49 -0.29 -4.65 12.56
N HIS A 50 -0.58 -3.58 11.80
CA HIS A 50 -0.02 -3.40 10.46
C HIS A 50 1.47 -3.10 10.50
N TYR A 51 1.92 -2.34 11.50
CA TYR A 51 3.34 -2.06 11.68
C TYR A 51 4.11 -3.33 12.02
N GLU A 52 3.59 -4.15 12.94
CA GLU A 52 4.17 -5.45 13.30
C GLU A 52 4.25 -6.39 12.10
N VAL A 53 3.19 -6.46 11.27
CA VAL A 53 3.20 -7.23 10.02
C VAL A 53 4.28 -6.73 9.07
N LEU A 54 4.42 -5.42 8.87
CA LEU A 54 5.48 -4.85 8.04
C LEU A 54 6.87 -5.25 8.54
N MET A 55 7.11 -5.20 9.85
CA MET A 55 8.40 -5.57 10.45
C MET A 55 8.70 -7.05 10.33
N ARG A 56 7.69 -7.92 10.50
CA ARG A 56 7.84 -9.37 10.47
C ARG A 56 7.94 -9.94 9.04
N GLU A 57 7.02 -9.54 8.16
CA GLU A 57 6.90 -10.08 6.81
C GLU A 57 7.70 -9.26 5.77
N GLY A 58 8.19 -8.08 6.16
CA GLY A 58 8.89 -7.16 5.27
C GLY A 58 7.99 -6.41 4.29
N GLN A 59 6.68 -6.66 4.33
CA GLN A 59 5.68 -5.97 3.54
C GLN A 59 4.31 -5.97 4.22
N VAL A 60 3.49 -4.96 3.94
CA VAL A 60 2.09 -4.91 4.36
C VAL A 60 1.23 -4.24 3.30
N ILE A 61 0.02 -4.75 3.12
CA ILE A 61 -1.01 -4.19 2.23
C ILE A 61 -2.00 -3.43 3.10
N LEU A 62 -2.26 -2.18 2.75
CA LEU A 62 -3.18 -1.28 3.45
C LEU A 62 -4.31 -0.92 2.49
N THR A 63 -5.52 -1.34 2.83
CA THR A 63 -6.70 -1.14 1.98
C THR A 63 -7.64 -0.07 2.55
N GLU A 64 -7.41 0.35 3.78
CA GLU A 64 -8.25 1.33 4.46
C GLU A 64 -8.00 2.75 3.91
N PRO A 65 -9.05 3.50 3.58
CA PRO A 65 -8.94 4.86 3.03
C PRO A 65 -8.08 5.81 3.87
N ARG A 66 -8.12 5.65 5.21
CA ARG A 66 -7.35 6.48 6.15
C ARG A 66 -5.85 6.44 5.89
N TYR A 67 -5.32 5.29 5.49
CA TYR A 67 -3.89 5.14 5.23
C TYR A 67 -3.50 5.78 3.91
N TYR A 68 -4.38 5.73 2.92
CA TYR A 68 -4.16 6.41 1.65
C TYR A 68 -3.99 7.91 1.85
N ALA A 69 -4.95 8.54 2.52
CA ALA A 69 -4.90 9.97 2.81
C ALA A 69 -3.69 10.34 3.69
N ALA A 70 -3.41 9.57 4.74
CA ALA A 70 -2.30 9.85 5.65
C ALA A 70 -0.91 9.74 4.99
N ILE A 71 -0.74 8.83 4.03
CA ILE A 71 0.56 8.59 3.37
C ILE A 71 0.76 9.47 2.13
N THR A 72 -0.31 9.74 1.38
CA THR A 72 -0.22 10.47 0.10
C THR A 72 -0.60 11.94 0.22
N GLY A 73 -1.38 12.32 1.23
CA GLY A 73 -2.02 13.62 1.32
C GLY A 73 -3.11 13.85 0.25
N GLN A 74 -3.50 12.81 -0.48
CA GLN A 74 -4.47 12.88 -1.58
C GLN A 74 -5.83 12.32 -1.18
N GLU A 75 -6.86 12.73 -1.93
CA GLU A 75 -8.19 12.19 -1.81
C GLU A 75 -8.24 10.73 -2.28
N TYR A 76 -8.95 9.89 -1.53
CA TYR A 76 -9.12 8.48 -1.82
C TYR A 76 -10.31 8.29 -2.79
N SER A 77 -10.10 7.63 -3.93
CA SER A 77 -11.15 7.48 -4.96
C SER A 77 -11.95 6.17 -4.84
N GLY A 78 -11.66 5.34 -3.83
CA GLY A 78 -12.36 4.07 -3.62
C GLY A 78 -11.75 2.87 -4.37
N ARG A 79 -10.70 3.09 -5.17
CA ARG A 79 -10.08 2.03 -5.99
C ARG A 79 -8.59 1.89 -5.74
N GLU A 80 -8.06 2.61 -4.77
CA GLU A 80 -6.65 2.57 -4.41
C GLU A 80 -6.40 1.68 -3.19
N TYR A 81 -5.17 1.17 -3.11
CA TYR A 81 -4.61 0.61 -1.90
C TYR A 81 -3.10 0.86 -1.87
N ILE A 82 -2.50 0.80 -0.68
CA ILE A 82 -1.08 1.02 -0.49
C ILE A 82 -0.39 -0.30 -0.22
N VAL A 83 0.78 -0.50 -0.82
CA VAL A 83 1.72 -1.54 -0.42
C VAL A 83 2.96 -0.88 0.13
N LEU A 84 3.32 -1.24 1.36
CA LEU A 84 4.58 -0.85 1.98
C LEU A 84 5.54 -2.04 1.94
N LYS A 85 6.79 -1.80 1.58
CA LYS A 85 7.84 -2.82 1.55
C LYS A 85 9.11 -2.30 2.20
N LEU A 86 9.67 -3.03 3.17
CA LEU A 86 10.94 -2.66 3.80
C LEU A 86 12.06 -2.61 2.75
N ILE A 87 12.88 -1.56 2.81
CA ILE A 87 14.09 -1.46 2.01
C ILE A 87 15.20 -2.19 2.76
N LYS A 88 15.43 -3.45 2.40
CA LYS A 88 16.62 -4.18 2.88
C LYS A 88 17.86 -3.58 2.21
N LYS A 89 18.89 -3.31 3.02
CA LYS A 89 20.21 -2.93 2.52
C LYS A 89 20.98 -4.14 2.04
#